data_AF-A0A2G2XWM7-F1
#
_entry.id   AF-A0A2G2XWM7-F1
#
_cell.length_a   1.000
_cell.length_b   1.000
_cell.length_c   1.000
_cell.angle_alpha   90.00
_cell.angle_beta   90.00
_cell.angle_gamma   90.00
#
_symmetry.space_group_name_H-M   'P 1'
#
loop_
_entity.id
_entity.type
_entity.pdbx_description
1 polymer ?
#
loop_
_entity_poly.entity_id
_entity_poly.type
_entity_poly.pdbx_seq_one_letter_code
_entity_poly.pdbx_strand_id
1 'polypeptide(L)'
;MGCNHSYCKNCIVKYISSKLQENISRISCPVTGCNGELEPQNCGSILPNDVFVRWGDALCESMILVSERFYCPFKDCSALLIDECAGENKVIDQSECPECRRLFCAKCKVPWHSGFVCEEFDKFNNDERVIEGLQLMQLVKNQEWQRCPSCRMYVGRSEGCAQMKCRLEF
;
A
#
# COMPACT_ATOMS: atom_id res chain seq x y z
N MET A 1 0.33 14.55 -30.60
CA MET A 1 0.14 16.02 -30.70
C MET A 1 -1.34 16.34 -30.54
N GLY A 2 -1.75 16.83 -29.36
CA GLY A 2 -3.17 17.01 -29.03
C GLY A 2 -3.83 18.26 -29.62
N CYS A 3 -3.07 19.22 -30.17
CA CYS A 3 -3.57 20.37 -30.96
C CYS A 3 -2.39 21.12 -31.63
N ASN A 4 -2.70 22.10 -32.51
CA ASN A 4 -1.73 22.95 -33.22
C ASN A 4 -1.64 24.39 -32.67
N HIS A 5 -2.10 24.62 -31.44
CA HIS A 5 -2.05 25.95 -30.83
C HIS A 5 -0.62 26.32 -30.45
N SER A 6 -0.24 27.56 -30.75
CA SER A 6 1.11 28.10 -30.51
C SER A 6 1.13 29.04 -29.32
N TYR A 7 2.22 29.01 -28.56
CA TYR A 7 2.40 29.79 -27.34
C TYR A 7 3.79 30.41 -27.30
N CYS A 8 3.90 31.56 -26.64
CA CYS A 8 5.21 32.11 -26.31
C CYS A 8 5.92 31.18 -25.29
N LYS A 9 7.24 31.02 -25.41
CA LYS A 9 8.03 30.17 -24.50
C LYS A 9 7.80 30.52 -23.03
N ASN A 10 7.83 31.81 -22.70
CA ASN A 10 7.62 32.26 -21.32
C ASN A 10 6.20 31.97 -20.80
N CYS A 11 5.20 32.04 -21.68
CA CYS A 11 3.79 31.85 -21.36
C CYS A 11 3.54 30.39 -20.99
N ILE A 12 4.03 29.46 -21.83
CA ILE A 12 3.81 28.04 -21.62
C ILE A 12 4.59 27.51 -20.41
N VAL A 13 5.81 28.01 -20.18
CA VAL A 13 6.61 27.67 -18.98
C VAL A 13 5.89 28.10 -17.70
N LYS A 14 5.38 29.34 -17.65
CA LYS A 14 4.61 29.83 -16.49
C LYS A 14 3.33 29.04 -16.28
N TYR A 15 2.61 28.72 -17.36
CA TYR A 15 1.38 27.93 -17.30
C TYR A 15 1.64 26.53 -16.73
N ILE A 16 2.62 25.81 -17.29
CA ILE A 16 3.02 24.48 -16.81
C ILE A 16 3.44 24.55 -15.33
N SER A 17 4.27 25.54 -14.98
CA SER A 17 4.73 25.72 -13.59
C SER A 17 3.57 25.95 -12.62
N SER A 18 2.59 26.76 -12.99
CA SER A 18 1.39 27.02 -12.19
C SER A 18 0.54 25.76 -12.01
N LYS A 19 0.36 24.98 -13.09
CA LYS A 19 -0.41 23.73 -13.03
C LYS A 19 0.24 22.68 -12.13
N LEU A 20 1.57 22.57 -12.17
CA LEU A 20 2.31 21.71 -11.26
C LEU A 20 2.22 22.19 -9.80
N GLN A 21 2.19 23.51 -9.55
CA GLN A 21 1.94 24.05 -8.20
C GLN A 21 0.53 23.70 -7.69
N GLU A 22 -0.44 23.56 -8.59
CA GLU A 22 -1.80 23.08 -8.29
C GLU A 22 -1.89 21.54 -8.15
N ASN A 23 -0.76 20.82 -8.18
CA ASN A 23 -0.68 19.34 -8.22
C ASN A 23 -1.39 18.71 -9.43
N ILE A 24 -1.47 19.42 -10.55
CA ILE A 24 -2.03 18.94 -11.81
C ILE A 24 -0.89 18.47 -12.71
N SER A 25 -0.69 17.14 -12.80
CA SER A 25 0.34 16.53 -13.65
C SER A 25 -0.11 16.33 -15.11
N ARG A 26 -1.40 16.06 -15.35
CA ARG A 26 -2.00 16.01 -16.70
C ARG A 26 -2.46 17.40 -17.12
N ILE A 27 -1.63 18.07 -17.90
CA ILE A 27 -1.82 19.47 -18.25
C ILE A 27 -2.50 19.58 -19.62
N SER A 28 -3.76 20.02 -19.63
CA SER A 28 -4.48 20.29 -20.86
C SER A 28 -4.02 21.58 -21.54
N CYS A 29 -4.29 21.64 -22.84
CA CYS A 29 -4.16 22.82 -23.68
C CYS A 29 -4.82 24.04 -23.01
N PRO A 30 -4.11 25.18 -22.89
CA PRO A 30 -4.67 26.41 -22.33
C PRO A 30 -5.93 26.94 -23.06
N VAL A 31 -6.14 26.54 -24.32
CA VAL A 31 -7.30 26.99 -25.11
C VAL A 31 -8.55 26.27 -24.63
N THR A 32 -9.53 27.06 -24.17
CA THR A 32 -10.83 26.55 -23.72
C THR A 32 -11.53 25.73 -24.82
N GLY A 33 -12.05 24.56 -24.45
CA GLY A 33 -12.72 23.65 -25.39
C GLY A 33 -11.78 22.81 -26.26
N CYS A 34 -10.46 22.96 -26.09
CA CYS A 34 -9.48 22.08 -26.72
C CYS A 34 -9.19 20.87 -25.83
N ASN A 35 -9.32 19.66 -26.40
CA ASN A 35 -9.01 18.41 -25.70
C ASN A 35 -7.54 17.98 -25.85
N GLY A 36 -6.68 18.87 -26.34
CA GLY A 36 -5.25 18.58 -26.45
C GLY A 36 -4.58 18.53 -25.09
N GLU A 37 -3.63 17.62 -24.91
CA GLU A 37 -2.76 17.58 -23.74
C GLU A 37 -1.34 18.01 -24.10
N LEU A 38 -0.68 18.66 -23.15
CA LEU A 38 0.74 18.98 -23.22
C LEU A 38 1.53 17.82 -22.62
N GLU A 39 2.63 17.44 -23.27
CA GLU A 39 3.49 16.36 -22.82
C GLU A 39 4.91 16.89 -22.57
N PRO A 40 5.62 16.42 -21.52
CA PRO A 40 6.96 16.89 -21.20
C PRO A 40 7.94 16.79 -22.38
N GLN A 41 7.89 15.71 -23.15
CA GLN A 41 8.77 15.49 -24.32
C GLN A 41 8.67 16.60 -25.37
N ASN A 42 7.51 17.23 -25.50
CA ASN A 42 7.28 18.31 -26.46
C ASN A 42 7.73 19.67 -25.92
N CYS A 43 8.02 19.77 -24.63
CA CYS A 43 8.37 21.00 -23.92
C CYS A 43 9.77 20.97 -23.29
N GLY A 44 10.48 19.83 -23.32
CA GLY A 44 11.76 19.66 -22.64
C GLY A 44 12.84 20.66 -23.05
N SER A 45 12.86 21.11 -24.30
CA SER A 45 13.84 22.09 -24.80
C SER A 45 13.56 23.53 -24.38
N ILE A 46 12.37 23.82 -23.82
CA ILE A 46 11.97 25.17 -23.39
C ILE A 46 11.75 25.29 -21.89
N LEU A 47 11.55 24.16 -21.20
CA LEU A 47 11.36 24.13 -19.75
C LEU A 47 12.70 24.25 -19.02
N PRO A 48 12.74 25.01 -17.92
CA PRO A 48 13.81 24.88 -16.93
C PRO A 48 13.93 23.41 -16.46
N ASN A 49 15.15 22.96 -16.21
CA ASN A 49 15.42 21.57 -15.88
C ASN A 49 14.67 21.09 -14.63
N ASP A 50 14.58 21.95 -13.60
CA ASP A 50 13.83 21.70 -12.37
C ASP A 50 12.33 21.50 -12.64
N VAL A 51 11.73 22.31 -13.51
CA VAL A 51 10.31 22.19 -13.88
C VAL A 51 10.08 20.92 -14.69
N PHE A 52 10.98 20.58 -15.61
CA PHE A 52 10.88 19.37 -16.43
C PHE A 52 10.97 18.10 -15.57
N VAL A 53 11.96 18.01 -14.68
CA VAL A 53 12.12 16.89 -13.74
C VAL A 53 10.88 16.76 -12.85
N ARG A 54 10.45 17.86 -12.22
CA ARG A 54 9.27 17.86 -11.36
C ARG A 54 7.99 17.44 -12.10
N TRP A 55 7.84 17.80 -13.37
CA TRP A 55 6.70 17.35 -14.16
C TRP A 55 6.77 15.84 -14.42
N GLY A 56 7.96 15.32 -14.75
CA GLY A 56 8.19 13.89 -14.90
C GLY A 56 7.84 13.11 -13.63
N ASP A 57 8.36 13.55 -12.49
CA ASP A 57 8.08 12.95 -11.18
C ASP A 57 6.57 12.95 -10.88
N ALA A 58 5.90 14.08 -11.07
CA ALA A 58 4.46 14.19 -10.85
C ALA A 58 3.62 13.28 -11.79
N LEU A 59 4.08 13.04 -13.02
CA LEU A 59 3.45 12.09 -13.93
C LEU A 59 3.65 10.66 -13.45
N CYS A 60 4.88 10.28 -13.08
CA CYS A 60 5.18 8.97 -12.51
C CYS A 60 4.36 8.71 -11.24
N GLU A 61 4.31 9.67 -10.32
CA GLU A 61 3.52 9.58 -9.10
C GLU A 61 2.03 9.42 -9.38
N SER A 62 1.51 10.08 -10.42
CA SER A 62 0.09 9.97 -10.81
C SER A 62 -0.29 8.62 -11.43
N MET A 63 0.69 7.82 -11.86
CA MET A 63 0.46 6.45 -12.34
C MET A 63 0.31 5.46 -11.18
N ILE A 64 0.88 5.77 -10.02
CA ILE A 64 0.77 4.93 -8.82
C ILE A 64 -0.63 5.10 -8.23
N LEU A 65 -1.43 4.05 -8.26
CA LEU A 65 -2.78 4.07 -7.70
C LEU A 65 -2.72 4.25 -6.18
N VAL A 66 -3.66 4.99 -5.61
CA VAL A 66 -3.76 5.15 -4.15
C VAL A 66 -3.92 3.79 -3.46
N SER A 67 -4.58 2.82 -4.10
CA SER A 67 -4.74 1.44 -3.61
C SER A 67 -3.42 0.67 -3.50
N GLU A 68 -2.41 1.05 -4.27
CA GLU A 68 -1.07 0.42 -4.26
C GLU A 68 -0.20 0.98 -3.13
N ARG A 69 -0.58 2.12 -2.55
CA ARG A 69 0.18 2.75 -1.47
C ARG A 69 -0.24 2.18 -0.12
N PHE A 70 0.72 1.81 0.72
CA PHE A 70 0.47 1.42 2.10
C PHE A 70 1.66 1.80 2.99
N TYR A 71 1.45 1.86 4.30
CA TYR A 71 2.51 2.17 5.24
C TYR A 71 3.15 0.90 5.79
N CYS A 72 4.43 1.00 6.12
CA CYS A 72 5.16 -0.01 6.87
C CYS A 72 4.36 -0.36 8.14
N PRO A 73 4.09 -1.65 8.41
CA PRO A 73 3.22 -2.06 9.52
C PRO A 73 3.85 -1.84 10.90
N PHE A 74 5.13 -1.51 10.95
CA PHE A 74 5.84 -1.17 12.18
C PHE A 74 5.62 0.33 12.49
N LYS A 75 4.87 0.62 13.56
CA LYS A 75 4.48 1.99 13.97
C LYS A 75 5.67 2.93 14.24
N ASP A 76 6.82 2.37 14.61
CA ASP A 76 8.06 3.11 14.81
C ASP A 76 8.81 3.44 13.50
N CYS A 77 8.36 2.88 12.36
CA CYS A 77 8.90 3.16 11.04
C CYS A 77 7.90 3.96 10.18
N SER A 78 6.70 3.39 9.93
CA SER A 78 5.63 4.00 9.12
C SER A 78 6.08 4.57 7.77
N ALA A 79 7.14 4.03 7.17
CA ALA A 79 7.58 4.37 5.82
C ALA A 79 6.47 4.10 4.79
N LEU A 80 6.31 4.97 3.79
CA LEU A 80 5.39 4.74 2.68
C LEU A 80 5.97 3.71 1.71
N LEU A 81 5.19 2.68 1.40
CA LEU A 81 5.54 1.56 0.51
C LEU A 81 4.54 1.47 -0.65
N ILE A 82 5.00 0.95 -1.78
CA ILE A 82 4.21 0.74 -3.00
C ILE A 82 4.13 -0.76 -3.27
N ASP A 83 2.91 -1.27 -3.46
CA ASP A 83 2.63 -2.64 -3.85
C ASP A 83 2.69 -2.76 -5.38
N GLU A 84 3.88 -3.05 -5.88
CA GLU A 84 4.14 -3.27 -7.31
C GLU A 84 3.48 -4.55 -7.86
N CYS A 85 2.97 -5.42 -6.99
CA CYS A 85 2.31 -6.68 -7.37
C CYS A 85 0.78 -6.57 -7.37
N ALA A 86 0.20 -5.39 -7.08
CA ALA A 86 -1.23 -5.19 -7.05
C ALA A 86 -1.88 -5.57 -8.41
N GLY A 87 -2.62 -6.67 -8.43
CA GLY A 87 -3.32 -7.16 -9.63
C GLY A 87 -2.57 -8.23 -10.44
N GLU A 88 -1.32 -8.55 -10.12
CA GLU A 88 -0.69 -9.77 -10.60
C GLU A 88 -1.04 -10.94 -9.67
N ASN A 89 -1.41 -12.10 -10.21
CA ASN A 89 -1.55 -13.36 -9.45
C ASN A 89 -0.20 -13.86 -8.88
N LYS A 90 0.82 -13.01 -8.77
CA LYS A 90 2.09 -13.30 -8.11
C LYS A 90 1.94 -13.00 -6.63
N VAL A 91 1.80 -14.07 -5.87
CA VAL A 91 1.68 -14.00 -4.42
C VAL A 91 3.08 -13.88 -3.82
N ILE A 92 3.65 -12.68 -3.81
CA ILE A 92 4.79 -12.40 -2.94
C ILE A 92 4.21 -12.10 -1.56
N ASP A 93 4.03 -13.14 -0.75
CA ASP A 93 3.51 -12.95 0.61
C ASP A 93 4.56 -12.25 1.49
N GLN A 94 5.84 -12.60 1.38
CA GLN A 94 6.91 -12.06 2.23
C GLN A 94 7.71 -10.96 1.54
N SER A 95 7.80 -9.79 2.16
CA SER A 95 8.61 -8.67 1.70
C SER A 95 9.39 -8.03 2.85
N GLU A 96 10.43 -7.28 2.52
CA GLU A 96 11.28 -6.57 3.48
C GLU A 96 11.12 -5.06 3.32
N CYS A 97 10.93 -4.33 4.41
CA CYS A 97 10.85 -2.87 4.36
C CYS A 97 12.23 -2.28 4.02
N PRO A 98 12.38 -1.43 3.00
CA PRO A 98 13.67 -0.84 2.64
C PRO A 98 14.25 0.06 3.73
N GLU A 99 13.39 0.74 4.51
CA GLU A 99 13.81 1.68 5.56
C GLU A 99 14.24 0.97 6.85
N CYS A 100 13.40 0.08 7.40
CA CYS A 100 13.68 -0.57 8.68
C CYS A 100 14.22 -2.00 8.57
N ARG A 101 14.31 -2.55 7.35
CA ARG A 101 14.84 -3.90 7.06
C ARG A 101 14.08 -5.05 7.74
N ARG A 102 12.87 -4.77 8.25
CA ARG A 102 12.01 -5.79 8.90
C ARG A 102 11.09 -6.45 7.89
N LEU A 103 10.86 -7.74 8.09
CA LEU A 103 9.99 -8.55 7.25
C LEU A 103 8.50 -8.29 7.56
N PHE A 104 7.70 -8.24 6.52
CA PHE A 104 6.25 -8.06 6.59
C PHE A 104 5.54 -8.90 5.53
N CYS A 105 4.23 -9.10 5.73
CA CYS A 105 3.37 -9.72 4.74
C CYS A 105 2.83 -8.65 3.79
N ALA A 106 3.15 -8.70 2.49
CA ALA A 106 2.69 -7.69 1.53
C ALA A 106 1.18 -7.79 1.24
N LYS A 107 0.65 -9.03 1.22
CA LYS A 107 -0.80 -9.30 1.04
C LYS A 107 -1.62 -8.80 2.23
N CYS A 108 -1.23 -9.16 3.45
CA CYS A 108 -1.97 -8.79 4.67
C CYS A 108 -1.61 -7.39 5.20
N LYS A 109 -0.48 -6.80 4.77
CA LYS A 109 0.05 -5.51 5.22
C LYS A 109 0.30 -5.46 6.74
N VAL A 110 0.88 -6.54 7.28
CA VAL A 110 1.18 -6.73 8.72
C VAL A 110 2.60 -7.26 8.92
N PRO A 111 3.18 -7.24 10.15
CA PRO A 111 4.46 -7.89 10.40
C PRO A 111 4.45 -9.36 9.98
N TRP A 112 5.60 -9.89 9.56
CA TRP A 112 5.67 -11.21 8.97
C TRP A 112 5.13 -12.31 9.91
N HIS A 113 4.27 -13.17 9.37
CA HIS A 113 3.58 -14.23 10.12
C HIS A 113 3.96 -15.63 9.60
N SER A 114 5.16 -16.09 9.94
CA SER A 114 5.60 -17.44 9.60
C SER A 114 4.67 -18.50 10.21
N GLY A 115 4.15 -19.41 9.39
CA GLY A 115 3.44 -20.60 9.85
C GLY A 115 1.92 -20.54 9.84
N PHE A 116 1.33 -19.50 9.23
CA PHE A 116 -0.08 -19.39 8.87
C PHE A 116 -0.15 -18.84 7.43
N VAL A 117 -1.09 -19.36 6.64
CA VAL A 117 -1.36 -18.79 5.31
C VAL A 117 -2.24 -17.55 5.45
N CYS A 118 -2.12 -16.60 4.52
CA CYS A 118 -2.85 -15.33 4.56
C CYS A 118 -4.38 -15.51 4.71
N GLU A 119 -4.98 -16.55 4.13
CA GLU A 119 -6.42 -16.82 4.26
C GLU A 119 -6.85 -17.18 5.69
N GLU A 120 -5.95 -17.78 6.46
CA GLU A 120 -6.20 -18.03 7.87
C GLU A 120 -6.17 -16.73 8.63
N PHE A 121 -5.18 -15.86 8.36
CA PHE A 121 -5.00 -14.58 9.04
C PHE A 121 -6.18 -13.60 8.82
N ASP A 122 -6.72 -13.52 7.60
CA ASP A 122 -7.86 -12.63 7.27
C ASP A 122 -9.10 -12.87 8.15
N LYS A 123 -9.33 -14.11 8.59
CA LYS A 123 -10.46 -14.45 9.48
C LYS A 123 -10.34 -13.86 10.89
N PHE A 124 -9.18 -13.30 11.23
CA PHE A 124 -8.87 -12.69 12.53
C PHE A 124 -8.70 -11.17 12.44
N ASN A 125 -8.77 -10.61 11.23
CA ASN A 125 -8.47 -9.20 10.96
C ASN A 125 -9.68 -8.33 11.30
N ASN A 126 -9.88 -8.07 12.58
CA ASN A 126 -10.70 -6.96 13.07
C ASN A 126 -9.86 -6.15 14.06
N ASP A 127 -9.36 -5.03 13.56
CA ASP A 127 -8.83 -3.84 14.23
C ASP A 127 -7.78 -3.98 15.36
N GLU A 128 -6.74 -3.15 15.19
CA GLU A 128 -5.70 -2.69 16.15
C GLU A 128 -4.84 -3.73 16.89
N ARG A 129 -5.23 -5.00 16.93
CA ARG A 129 -4.56 -6.07 17.70
C ARG A 129 -3.58 -6.90 16.88
N VAL A 130 -3.12 -6.43 15.72
CA VAL A 130 -2.31 -7.22 14.78
C VAL A 130 -1.06 -7.84 15.45
N ILE A 131 -0.30 -7.06 16.23
CA ILE A 131 0.93 -7.55 16.87
C ILE A 131 0.61 -8.51 18.04
N GLU A 132 -0.36 -8.14 18.88
CA GLU A 132 -0.83 -8.99 19.98
C GLU A 132 -1.48 -10.29 19.47
N GLY A 133 -2.16 -10.21 18.33
CA GLY A 133 -2.76 -11.31 17.60
C GLY A 133 -1.70 -12.26 17.05
N LEU A 134 -0.59 -11.74 16.52
CA LEU A 134 0.55 -12.56 16.08
C LEU A 134 1.20 -13.29 17.26
N GLN A 135 1.41 -12.61 18.39
CA GLN A 135 1.94 -13.22 19.61
C GLN A 135 0.98 -14.29 20.16
N LEU A 136 -0.32 -13.99 20.20
CA LEU A 136 -1.37 -14.94 20.59
C LEU A 136 -1.39 -16.14 19.64
N MET A 137 -1.23 -15.94 18.34
CA MET A 137 -1.20 -17.01 17.34
C MET A 137 0.02 -17.91 17.49
N GLN A 138 1.20 -17.34 17.73
CA GLN A 138 2.41 -18.12 18.04
C GLN A 138 2.20 -18.95 19.31
N LEU A 139 1.60 -18.37 20.36
CA LEU A 139 1.26 -19.09 21.59
C LEU A 139 0.25 -20.22 21.34
N VAL A 140 -0.81 -19.96 20.58
CA VAL A 140 -1.84 -20.96 20.23
C VAL A 140 -1.21 -22.15 19.51
N LYS A 141 -0.32 -21.89 18.54
CA LYS A 141 0.38 -22.95 17.81
C LYS A 141 1.33 -23.74 18.71
N ASN A 142 2.16 -23.05 19.49
CA ASN A 142 3.14 -23.69 20.37
C ASN A 142 2.49 -24.53 21.47
N GLN A 143 1.30 -24.14 21.92
CA GLN A 143 0.57 -24.80 23.00
C GLN A 143 -0.54 -25.73 22.49
N GLU A 144 -0.68 -25.90 21.17
CA GLU A 144 -1.76 -26.66 20.53
C GLU A 144 -3.17 -26.27 21.03
N TRP A 145 -3.39 -24.98 21.29
CA TRP A 145 -4.68 -24.48 21.75
C TRP A 145 -5.71 -24.55 20.64
N GLN A 146 -6.94 -24.86 21.02
CA GLN A 146 -8.06 -25.04 20.10
C GLN A 146 -9.13 -24.00 20.40
N ARG A 147 -10.00 -23.68 19.43
CA ARG A 147 -11.17 -22.83 19.71
C ARG A 147 -12.32 -23.68 20.23
N CYS A 148 -12.92 -23.24 21.33
CA CYS A 148 -14.18 -23.81 21.79
C CYS A 148 -15.28 -23.62 20.71
N PRO A 149 -16.00 -24.67 20.30
CA PRO A 149 -17.08 -24.55 19.32
C PRO A 149 -18.22 -23.61 19.76
N SER A 150 -18.52 -23.57 21.07
CA SER A 150 -19.62 -22.77 21.63
C SER A 150 -19.26 -21.30 21.80
N CYS A 151 -18.14 -20.99 22.48
CA CYS A 151 -17.79 -19.60 22.83
C CYS A 151 -16.67 -18.98 21.97
N ARG A 152 -16.04 -19.77 21.09
CA ARG A 152 -14.94 -19.37 20.17
C ARG A 152 -13.65 -18.87 20.84
N MET A 153 -13.57 -18.88 22.16
CA MET A 153 -12.34 -18.59 22.92
C MET A 153 -11.31 -19.71 22.73
N TYR A 154 -10.02 -19.35 22.76
CA TYR A 154 -8.94 -20.34 22.77
C TYR A 154 -8.91 -21.07 24.11
N VAL A 155 -8.84 -22.40 24.04
CA VAL A 155 -8.78 -23.30 25.18
C VAL A 155 -7.53 -24.18 25.04
N GLY A 156 -6.75 -24.23 26.10
CA GLY A 156 -5.60 -25.12 26.22
C GLY A 156 -5.94 -26.36 27.03
N ARG A 157 -5.37 -27.51 26.65
CA ARG A 157 -5.49 -28.75 27.41
C ARG A 157 -4.53 -28.68 28.59
N SER A 158 -5.04 -28.82 29.81
CA SER A 158 -4.22 -28.80 31.02
C SER A 158 -3.54 -30.15 31.29
N GLU A 159 -4.29 -31.25 31.21
CA GLU A 159 -3.83 -32.63 31.42
C GLU A 159 -4.76 -33.58 30.64
N GLY A 160 -4.35 -34.84 30.42
CA GLY A 160 -5.14 -36.03 30.01
C GLY A 160 -6.47 -35.90 29.23
N CYS A 161 -6.70 -36.82 28.28
CA CYS A 161 -7.93 -36.96 27.47
C CYS A 161 -8.18 -35.85 26.42
N ALA A 162 -8.82 -36.23 25.30
CA ALA A 162 -9.14 -35.35 24.18
C ALA A 162 -10.48 -34.60 24.34
N GLN A 163 -11.30 -34.97 25.33
CA GLN A 163 -12.56 -34.29 25.62
C GLN A 163 -12.30 -33.09 26.54
N MET A 164 -12.38 -31.89 25.97
CA MET A 164 -12.22 -30.64 26.70
C MET A 164 -13.58 -30.03 27.03
N LYS A 165 -13.77 -29.58 28.28
CA LYS A 165 -14.94 -28.77 28.68
C LYS A 165 -14.55 -27.30 28.76
N CYS A 166 -15.39 -26.44 28.20
CA CYS A 166 -15.19 -25.00 28.27
C CYS A 166 -15.60 -24.48 29.66
N ARG A 167 -14.81 -23.57 30.25
CA ARG A 167 -15.14 -22.94 31.55
C ARG A 167 -16.29 -21.92 31.49
N LEU A 168 -16.71 -21.55 30.28
CA LEU A 168 -17.83 -20.63 30.04
C LEU A 168 -19.15 -21.37 29.79
N GLU A 169 -19.11 -22.70 29.70
CA GLU A 169 -20.33 -23.51 29.72
C GLU A 169 -20.72 -23.76 31.18
N PHE A 170 -21.88 -23.23 31.56
CA PHE A 170 -22.60 -23.59 32.79
C PHE A 170 -23.40 -24.87 32.56
#